data_AF-A0A2N6D5I5-F1
#
_entry.id   AF-A0A2N6D5I5-F1
#
_cell.length_a   1.000
_cell.length_b   1.000
_cell.length_c   1.000
_cell.angle_alpha   90.00
_cell.angle_beta   90.00
_cell.angle_gamma   90.00
#
_symmetry.space_group_name_H-M   'P 1'
#
loop_
_entity.id
_entity.type
_entity.pdbx_description
1 polymer ?
#
loop_
_entity_poly.entity_id
_entity_poly.type
_entity_poly.pdbx_seq_one_letter_code
_entity_poly.pdbx_strand_id
1 'polypeptide(L)'
;MEQLQLTISLVLYNETVSSIEGLVADINGIGLNKKLYIFDNSPIQTDLSCFHSDTTEVIHCGDNLGYGKGHNVCIQKAVKECSECHLKAGR
;
A
#
# COMPACT_ATOMS: atom_id res chain seq x y z
N MET A 1 21.11 -2.56 -7.71
CA MET A 1 19.67 -2.54 -7.37
C MET A 1 19.07 -1.40 -8.16
N GLU A 2 18.05 -1.66 -8.97
CA GLU A 2 17.34 -0.59 -9.69
C GLU A 2 16.61 0.31 -8.69
N GLN A 3 16.66 1.62 -8.90
CA GLN A 3 16.07 2.60 -8.00
C GLN A 3 14.54 2.62 -8.17
N LEU A 4 13.80 2.66 -7.06
CA LEU A 4 12.34 2.77 -7.06
C LEU A 4 11.91 4.19 -7.43
N GLN A 5 11.23 4.32 -8.56
CA GLN A 5 10.75 5.61 -9.08
C GLN A 5 9.50 6.07 -8.33
N LEU A 6 8.66 5.13 -7.91
CA LEU A 6 7.38 5.44 -7.27
C LEU A 6 7.04 4.46 -6.15
N THR A 7 6.72 4.98 -4.99
CA THR A 7 6.06 4.20 -3.93
C THR A 7 4.64 4.72 -3.73
N ILE A 8 3.71 3.82 -3.44
CA ILE A 8 2.30 4.17 -3.26
C ILE A 8 1.85 3.58 -1.93
N SER A 9 1.12 4.35 -1.13
CA SER A 9 0.44 3.83 0.06
C SER A 9 -1.07 3.86 -0.13
N LEU A 10 -1.71 2.71 0.10
CA LEU A 10 -3.16 2.54 0.10
C LEU A 10 -3.58 2.12 1.50
N VAL A 11 -4.19 3.02 2.25
CA VAL A 11 -4.68 2.74 3.60
C VAL A 11 -6.16 2.37 3.52
N LEU A 12 -6.52 1.21 4.07
CA LEU A 12 -7.85 0.62 3.99
C LEU A 12 -8.51 0.57 5.37
N TYR A 13 -9.85 0.62 5.39
CA TYR A 13 -10.63 0.42 6.61
C TYR A 13 -11.90 -0.37 6.32
N ASN A 14 -11.98 -1.60 6.85
CA ASN A 14 -13.06 -2.56 6.63
C ASN A 14 -13.40 -2.80 5.15
N GLU A 15 -12.38 -2.82 4.30
CA GLU A 15 -12.52 -3.03 2.85
C GLU A 15 -12.39 -4.51 2.47
N THR A 16 -12.99 -4.89 1.34
CA THR A 16 -12.92 -6.26 0.81
C THR A 16 -11.94 -6.37 -0.35
N VAL A 17 -11.49 -7.59 -0.67
CA VAL A 17 -10.67 -7.87 -1.87
C VAL A 17 -11.31 -7.30 -3.13
N SER A 18 -12.60 -7.59 -3.36
CA SER A 18 -13.34 -7.14 -4.55
C SER A 18 -13.48 -5.62 -4.63
N SER A 19 -13.54 -4.93 -3.49
CA SER A 19 -13.67 -3.48 -3.48
C SER A 19 -12.40 -2.80 -4.03
N ILE A 20 -11.21 -3.36 -3.79
CA ILE A 20 -9.93 -2.72 -4.12
C ILE A 20 -9.23 -3.33 -5.34
N GLU A 21 -9.68 -4.48 -5.84
CA GLU A 21 -9.02 -5.21 -6.94
C GLU A 21 -8.74 -4.34 -8.16
N GLY A 22 -9.71 -3.52 -8.59
CA GLY A 22 -9.56 -2.63 -9.74
C GLY A 22 -8.50 -1.56 -9.51
N LEU A 23 -8.47 -0.97 -8.31
CA LEU A 23 -7.46 0.03 -7.97
C LEU A 23 -6.06 -0.58 -7.92
N VAL A 24 -5.92 -1.78 -7.37
CA VAL A 24 -4.63 -2.50 -7.35
C VAL A 24 -4.19 -2.86 -8.77
N ALA A 25 -5.12 -3.28 -9.63
CA ALA A 25 -4.84 -3.55 -11.05
C ALA A 25 -4.37 -2.29 -11.80
N ASP A 26 -5.06 -1.17 -11.61
CA ASP A 26 -4.70 0.13 -12.21
C ASP A 26 -3.31 0.58 -11.75
N ILE A 27 -3.03 0.47 -10.45
CA ILE A 27 -1.72 0.78 -9.89
C ILE A 27 -0.67 -0.13 -10.53
N ASN A 28 -0.89 -1.44 -10.56
CA ASN A 28 0.05 -2.40 -11.13
C ASN A 28 0.35 -2.16 -12.62
N GLY A 29 -0.62 -1.64 -13.38
CA GLY A 29 -0.48 -1.26 -14.78
C GLY A 29 0.44 -0.06 -15.04
N ILE A 30 0.84 0.70 -14.02
CA ILE A 30 1.76 1.84 -14.17
C ILE A 30 3.14 1.35 -14.64
N GLY A 31 3.63 1.83 -15.78
CA GLY A 31 4.92 1.43 -16.37
C GLY A 31 6.18 1.92 -15.67
N LEU A 32 6.14 2.20 -14.36
CA LEU A 32 7.27 2.65 -13.55
C LEU A 32 7.78 1.51 -12.65
N ASN A 33 9.07 1.54 -12.32
CA ASN A 33 9.60 0.73 -11.24
C ASN A 33 9.03 1.23 -9.91
N LYS A 34 8.15 0.44 -9.30
CA LYS A 34 7.28 0.91 -8.23
C LYS A 34 7.04 -0.13 -7.16
N LYS A 35 6.60 0.34 -5.99
CA LYS A 35 6.12 -0.52 -4.91
C LYS A 35 4.82 0.01 -4.31
N LEU A 36 3.87 -0.88 -4.10
CA LEU A 36 2.61 -0.61 -3.44
C LEU A 36 2.65 -1.13 -1.99
N TYR A 37 2.29 -0.28 -1.05
CA TYR A 37 2.02 -0.66 0.34
C TYR A 37 0.52 -0.62 0.59
N ILE A 38 -0.08 -1.78 0.82
CA ILE A 38 -1.47 -1.90 1.26
C ILE A 38 -1.45 -1.97 2.78
N PHE A 39 -1.99 -0.96 3.44
CA PHE A 39 -2.04 -0.87 4.88
C PHE A 39 -3.47 -1.06 5.36
N ASP A 40 -3.76 -2.24 5.89
CA ASP A 40 -5.04 -2.57 6.51
C ASP A 40 -5.10 -1.96 7.92
N ASN A 41 -5.83 -0.86 8.02
CA ASN A 41 -6.09 -0.10 9.25
C ASN A 41 -7.36 -0.60 9.97
N SER A 42 -7.83 -1.80 9.63
CA SER A 42 -9.00 -2.41 10.24
C SER A 42 -8.61 -3.12 11.54
N PRO A 43 -9.50 -3.15 12.57
CA PRO A 43 -9.29 -3.96 13.77
C PRO A 43 -9.31 -5.47 13.47
N ILE A 44 -10.05 -5.88 12.44
CA ILE A 44 -10.14 -7.27 11.98
C ILE A 44 -9.47 -7.35 10.62
N GLN A 45 -8.51 -8.27 10.50
CA GLN A 45 -7.76 -8.46 9.26
C GLN A 45 -8.67 -8.95 8.14
N THR A 46 -8.63 -8.25 7.01
CA THR A 46 -9.10 -8.82 5.74
C THR A 46 -7.96 -9.63 5.13
N ASP A 47 -8.25 -10.84 4.64
CA ASP A 47 -7.26 -11.62 3.90
C ASP A 47 -7.00 -10.97 2.53
N LEU A 48 -5.93 -10.19 2.47
CA LEU A 48 -5.44 -9.49 1.29
C LEU A 48 -4.19 -10.16 0.72
N SER A 49 -3.90 -11.40 1.11
CA SER A 49 -2.70 -12.15 0.70
C SER A 49 -2.59 -12.32 -0.82
N CYS A 50 -3.72 -12.33 -1.54
CA CYS A 50 -3.76 -12.38 -3.00
C CYS A 50 -3.07 -11.20 -3.69
N PHE A 51 -2.89 -10.07 -2.99
CA PHE A 51 -2.17 -8.91 -3.52
C PHE A 51 -0.68 -8.92 -3.21
N HIS A 52 -0.20 -9.80 -2.32
CA HIS A 52 1.21 -9.84 -1.93
C HIS A 52 2.08 -10.29 -3.12
N SER A 53 3.13 -9.52 -3.42
CA SER A 53 4.08 -9.81 -4.51
C SER A 53 5.40 -9.07 -4.29
N ASP A 54 6.38 -9.26 -5.17
CA ASP A 54 7.68 -8.56 -5.11
C ASP A 54 7.55 -7.03 -5.11
N THR A 55 6.46 -6.51 -5.70
CA THR A 55 6.18 -5.08 -5.82
C THR A 55 5.00 -4.63 -4.96
N THR A 56 4.39 -5.51 -4.17
CA THR A 56 3.25 -5.17 -3.30
C THR A 56 3.41 -5.80 -1.92
N GLU A 57 3.50 -4.95 -0.90
CA GLU A 57 3.55 -5.37 0.50
C GLU A 57 2.20 -5.09 1.18
N VAL A 58 1.68 -6.08 1.90
CA VAL A 58 0.44 -5.98 2.70
C VAL A 58 0.82 -5.92 4.17
N ILE A 59 0.29 -4.92 4.88
CA ILE A 59 0.58 -4.63 6.28
C ILE A 59 -0.75 -4.58 7.01
N HIS A 60 -0.94 -5.39 8.04
CA HIS A 60 -2.11 -5.31 8.92
C HIS A 60 -1.67 -4.77 10.28
N CYS A 61 -2.38 -3.77 10.81
CA CYS A 61 -2.00 -3.15 12.08
C CYS A 61 -2.86 -3.56 13.29
N GLY A 62 -4.01 -4.22 13.06
CA GLY A 62 -4.86 -4.75 14.13
C GLY A 62 -5.64 -3.70 14.93
N ASP A 63 -5.65 -2.43 14.51
CA ASP A 63 -6.36 -1.34 15.18
C ASP A 63 -6.66 -0.20 14.19
N ASN A 64 -7.57 0.70 14.55
CA ASN A 64 -7.79 1.94 13.80
C ASN A 64 -6.82 3.03 14.26
N LEU A 65 -5.63 3.08 13.65
CA LEU A 65 -4.61 4.09 13.90
C LEU A 65 -4.92 5.46 13.26
N GLY A 66 -5.95 5.52 12.41
CA GLY A 66 -6.28 6.63 11.54
C GLY A 66 -5.42 6.69 10.27
N TYR A 67 -6.04 7.14 9.16
CA TYR A 67 -5.42 7.17 7.83
C TYR A 67 -4.05 7.86 7.78
N GLY A 68 -3.93 9.02 8.45
CA GLY A 68 -2.68 9.77 8.47
C GLY A 68 -1.52 8.98 9.06
N LYS A 69 -1.77 8.21 10.13
CA LYS A 69 -0.74 7.38 10.77
C LYS A 69 -0.39 6.17 9.90
N GLY A 70 -1.38 5.53 9.26
CA GLY A 70 -1.16 4.48 8.28
C GLY A 70 -0.25 4.92 7.12
N HIS A 71 -0.54 6.07 6.51
CA HIS A 71 0.31 6.65 5.46
C HIS A 71 1.72 6.96 5.95
N ASN A 72 1.87 7.48 7.18
CA ASN A 72 3.18 7.79 7.74
C ASN A 72 4.04 6.53 7.91
N VAL A 73 3.45 5.38 8.26
CA VAL A 73 4.18 4.09 8.29
C VAL A 73 4.72 3.74 6.91
N CYS A 74 3.91 3.88 5.86
CA CYS A 74 4.33 3.61 4.49
C CYS A 74 5.37 4.60 3.98
N ILE A 75 5.29 5.89 4.34
CA ILE A 75 6.32 6.89 4.00
C ILE A 75 7.67 6.49 4.62
N GLN A 76 7.69 6.05 5.88
CA GLN A 76 8.93 5.62 6.53
C GLN A 76 9.56 4.41 5.82
N LYS A 77 8.74 3.53 5.22
CA LYS A 77 9.22 2.44 4.35
C LYS A 77 9.78 2.98 3.03
N ALA A 78 9.05 3.86 2.36
CA ALA A 78 9.48 4.48 1.11
C ALA A 78 10.82 5.23 1.23
N VAL A 79 11.03 5.95 2.33
CA VAL A 79 12.30 6.64 2.63
C VAL A 79 13.45 5.65 2.79
N LYS A 80 13.23 4.52 3.48
CA LYS A 80 14.24 3.45 3.64
C LYS A 80 14.57 2.76 2.31
N GLU A 81 13.62 2.72 1.39
CA GLU A 81 13.78 2.17 0.05
C GLU A 81 14.32 3.20 -0.97
N CYS A 82 14.68 4.41 -0.52
CA CYS A 82 15.22 5.49 -1.35
C CYS A 82 14.35 5.81 -2.58
N SER A 83 13.03 5.76 -2.41
CA SER A 83 12.10 6.06 -3.50
C SER A 83 12.15 7.54 -3.90
N GLU A 84 12.11 7.82 -5.19
CA GLU A 84 12.12 9.20 -5.72
C GLU A 84 10.85 9.98 -5.37
N CYS A 85 9.71 9.29 -5.36
CA CYS A 85 8.40 9.88 -5.12
C CYS A 85 7.50 8.93 -4.32
N HIS A 86 6.71 9.49 -3.40
CA HIS A 86 5.70 8.75 -2.65
C HIS A 86 4.30 9.35 -2.87
N LEU A 87 3.38 8.53 -3.37
CA LEU A 87 1.98 8.88 -3.56
C LEU A 87 1.10 8.26 -2.48
N LYS A 88 0.18 9.06 -1.94
CA LYS A 88 -0.86 8.59 -1.02
C LYS A 88 -2.14 8.35 -1.81
N ALA A 89 -2.58 7.10 -1.87
CA ALA A 89 -3.85 6.71 -2.41
C ALA A 89 -4.86 6.53 -1.26
N GLY A 90 -6.04 7.11 -1.40
CA GLY A 90 -7.12 6.97 -0.45
C GLY A 90 -8.44 6.76 -1.19
N ARG A 91 -9.37 6.09 -0.52
CA ARG A 91 -10.80 6.17 -0.81
C ARG A 91 -11.49 6.93 0.30
#